data_AF-A0A1F2TVH4-F1
#
_entry.id   AF-A0A1F2TVH4-F1
#
_cell.length_a   1.000
_cell.length_b   1.000
_cell.length_c   1.000
_cell.angle_alpha   90.00
_cell.angle_beta   90.00
_cell.angle_gamma   90.00
#
_symmetry.space_group_name_H-M   'P 1'
#
loop_
_entity.id
_entity.type
_entity.pdbx_description
1 polymer ?
#
loop_
_entity_poly.entity_id
_entity_poly.type
_entity_poly.pdbx_seq_one_letter_code
_entity_poly.pdbx_strand_id
1 'polypeptide(L)'
;MMPLSWETPGGRHTARAIMVGGCAMFLLLLIRTAWLDDDAYITFRTVDNFLNGDGLRWNVANRVQAYTHPLWMFAVTGAAAVTGEMYYASILLSIAVSLAAVALVATRLTDSAPAAGFALSAFALSKGFVDYSTSGLENPLTHLLLAGFLVVEASLVSARMRLLLLSVLAALLMLNRLDAGLLVLPMFAVEVWRVGLRRAWRPVAVGLAPLVAWEIFSLVYYGFLVPNTAYSKLQHGVPRPEILYQGFLYLFDSIGNDPLTLLIIFGAVVAPLAGGRGWTTPAGIVLYLAYVVWVGGDFMSGRFLTAPFLLAVVCLARQGAPPFNVGWALALGVVWLTGLSAPRPTIASTSAYGSGVEPASLIAPTGITDERRYYYPQAGLLTARRGAPMPNHKWVQMGHDLRASGERIFSTDAAGFIGYAAGPGVHFIDRYGLGDALLARLPAEVPWRIGHFVRRVPEGYRETIELGPNAIGDQGVKAYYERLRLITEGPIWTRERWRTIWRMHTGQYEHYIASYGLVRMPLARLEYARSEGAAGAGTPDLVGMTLRGVEVSLGASRTARALDLSVSRNDRYRIALMANGVEVHVTRLNQPMSGDGTLLTHVVDLPHEVTFDAVLVQPSGGDARYFLGHLKVLP
;
A
#
# COMPACT_ATOMS: atom_id res chain seq x y z
N MET A 1 13.12 -29.90 29.32
CA MET A 1 13.91 -29.44 28.16
C MET A 1 15.05 -30.41 27.99
N MET A 2 15.08 -31.18 26.89
CA MET A 2 16.32 -31.85 26.48
C MET A 2 17.35 -30.76 26.15
N PRO A 3 18.65 -30.96 26.43
CA PRO A 3 19.67 -30.02 26.02
C PRO A 3 19.65 -29.91 24.50
N LEU A 4 19.75 -28.68 23.99
CA LEU A 4 19.75 -28.42 22.56
C LEU A 4 21.02 -29.06 21.95
N SER A 5 20.89 -29.64 20.75
CA SER A 5 21.96 -30.39 20.05
C SER A 5 23.31 -29.65 19.88
N TRP A 6 23.33 -28.33 20.09
CA TRP A 6 24.53 -27.49 20.04
C TRP A 6 25.39 -27.53 21.32
N GLU A 7 24.98 -28.24 22.37
CA GLU A 7 25.77 -28.34 23.60
C GLU A 7 27.03 -29.22 23.45
N THR A 8 27.24 -29.90 22.31
CA THR A 8 28.54 -30.50 22.00
C THR A 8 29.52 -29.46 21.44
N PRO A 9 30.82 -29.48 21.81
CA PRO A 9 31.79 -28.48 21.37
C PRO A 9 31.85 -28.33 19.83
N GLY A 10 31.85 -29.46 19.09
CA GLY A 10 31.90 -29.46 17.62
C GLY A 10 30.66 -28.84 16.94
N GLY A 11 29.45 -29.17 17.41
CA GLY A 11 28.21 -28.60 16.87
C GLY A 11 28.09 -27.08 17.10
N ARG A 12 28.66 -26.59 18.20
CA ARG A 12 28.75 -25.17 18.55
C ARG A 12 29.60 -24.37 17.56
N HIS A 13 30.72 -24.92 17.09
CA HIS A 13 31.58 -24.26 16.11
C HIS A 13 30.94 -24.20 14.72
N THR A 14 30.35 -25.30 14.25
CA THR A 14 29.66 -25.35 12.95
C THR A 14 28.48 -24.38 12.87
N ALA A 15 27.63 -24.36 13.90
CA ALA A 15 26.51 -23.42 13.96
C ALA A 15 26.97 -21.96 13.91
N ARG A 16 28.01 -21.61 14.68
CA ARG A 16 28.60 -20.26 14.65
C ARG A 16 29.17 -19.90 13.28
N ALA A 17 29.88 -20.82 12.63
CA ALA A 17 30.43 -20.59 11.29
C ALA A 17 29.31 -20.35 10.26
N ILE A 18 28.23 -21.13 10.29
CA ILE A 18 27.06 -20.95 9.43
C ILE A 18 26.39 -19.59 9.70
N MET A 19 26.18 -19.23 10.96
CA MET A 19 25.54 -17.95 11.30
C MET A 19 26.40 -16.76 10.87
N VAL A 20 27.69 -16.76 11.19
CA VAL A 20 28.61 -15.67 10.82
C VAL A 20 28.76 -15.59 9.31
N GLY A 21 29.01 -16.71 8.64
CA GLY A 21 29.15 -16.76 7.18
C GLY A 21 27.86 -16.36 6.45
N GLY A 22 26.70 -16.83 6.93
CA GLY A 22 25.39 -16.48 6.39
C GLY A 22 25.05 -15.01 6.57
N CYS A 23 25.28 -14.45 7.76
CA CYS A 23 25.09 -13.01 8.00
C CYS A 23 26.06 -12.15 7.18
N ALA A 24 27.32 -12.57 7.01
CA ALA A 24 28.30 -11.88 6.16
C ALA A 24 27.88 -11.92 4.68
N MET A 25 27.40 -13.07 4.20
CA MET A 25 26.84 -13.20 2.85
C MET A 25 25.62 -12.30 2.67
N PHE A 26 24.71 -12.29 3.64
CA PHE A 26 23.54 -11.42 3.61
C PHE A 26 23.92 -9.94 3.61
N LEU A 27 24.90 -9.51 4.42
CA LEU A 27 25.44 -8.14 4.38
C LEU A 27 26.00 -7.80 2.99
N LEU A 28 26.77 -8.70 2.37
CA LEU A 28 27.27 -8.49 1.00
C LEU A 28 26.12 -8.34 0.00
N LEU A 29 25.06 -9.14 0.12
CA LEU A 29 23.88 -9.00 -0.71
C LEU A 29 23.20 -7.65 -0.50
N LEU A 30 22.97 -7.24 0.74
CA LEU A 30 22.38 -5.94 1.06
C LEU A 30 23.18 -4.78 0.47
N ILE A 31 24.52 -4.79 0.56
CA ILE A 31 25.36 -3.76 -0.06
C ILE A 31 25.18 -3.77 -1.59
N ARG A 32 25.10 -4.95 -2.21
CA ARG A 32 24.94 -5.08 -3.67
C ARG A 32 23.55 -4.68 -4.15
N THR A 33 22.54 -4.83 -3.33
CA THR A 33 21.14 -4.61 -3.72
C THR A 33 20.57 -3.32 -3.16
N ALA A 34 21.30 -2.62 -2.29
CA ALA A 34 20.89 -1.38 -1.64
C ALA A 34 20.41 -0.33 -2.64
N TRP A 35 19.25 0.24 -2.37
CA TRP A 35 18.57 1.24 -3.18
C TRP A 35 17.53 1.99 -2.35
N LEU A 36 17.12 3.19 -2.78
CA LEU A 36 15.98 3.88 -2.19
C LEU A 36 14.86 4.09 -3.21
N ASP A 37 13.63 3.92 -2.72
CA ASP A 37 12.40 4.11 -3.47
C ASP A 37 11.93 5.57 -3.46
N ASP A 38 11.16 5.99 -4.46
CA ASP A 38 10.55 7.32 -4.48
C ASP A 38 9.56 7.52 -3.32
N ASP A 39 8.74 6.52 -2.96
CA ASP A 39 7.77 6.67 -1.85
C ASP A 39 8.46 6.94 -0.52
N ALA A 40 9.69 6.45 -0.31
CA ALA A 40 10.46 6.73 0.90
C ALA A 40 10.72 8.24 1.07
N TYR A 41 10.87 8.96 -0.05
CA TYR A 41 11.12 10.40 -0.04
C TYR A 41 9.90 11.25 0.33
N ILE A 42 8.69 10.69 0.28
CA ILE A 42 7.48 11.32 0.83
C ILE A 42 7.67 11.48 2.36
N THR A 43 8.12 10.41 3.02
CA THR A 43 8.46 10.48 4.45
C THR A 43 9.67 11.37 4.69
N PHE A 44 10.72 11.28 3.87
CA PHE A 44 11.91 12.10 4.07
C PHE A 44 11.65 13.59 3.95
N ARG A 45 10.73 14.03 3.09
CA ARG A 45 10.31 15.44 3.05
C ARG A 45 9.67 15.87 4.37
N THR A 46 8.88 15.00 4.99
CA THR A 46 8.31 15.27 6.32
C THR A 46 9.39 15.29 7.40
N VAL A 47 10.39 14.40 7.33
CA VAL A 47 11.54 14.41 8.23
C VAL A 47 12.34 15.70 8.09
N ASP A 48 12.64 16.13 6.86
CA ASP A 48 13.39 17.36 6.59
C ASP A 48 12.64 18.58 7.13
N ASN A 49 11.34 18.71 6.84
CA ASN A 49 10.50 19.76 7.40
C ASN A 49 10.50 19.75 8.94
N PHE A 50 10.42 18.57 9.57
CA PHE A 50 10.44 18.45 11.02
C PHE A 50 11.77 18.88 11.63
N LEU A 51 12.90 18.46 11.04
CA LEU A 51 14.24 18.83 11.49
C LEU A 51 14.51 20.34 11.32
N ASN A 52 13.88 20.99 10.35
CA ASN A 52 13.95 22.43 10.12
C ASN A 52 12.90 23.27 10.88
N GLY A 53 12.05 22.63 11.70
CA GLY A 53 11.09 23.33 12.57
C GLY A 53 9.71 23.58 11.97
N ASP A 54 9.41 23.08 10.77
CA ASP A 54 8.10 23.21 10.12
C ASP A 54 7.06 22.19 10.62
N GLY A 55 7.48 21.29 11.51
CA GLY A 55 6.66 20.24 12.10
C GLY A 55 6.53 18.99 11.22
N LEU A 56 5.76 18.01 11.69
CA LEU A 56 5.54 16.74 11.00
C LEU A 56 4.55 16.92 9.83
N ARG A 57 4.95 17.65 8.79
CA ARG A 57 4.10 18.02 7.67
C ARG A 57 4.80 17.74 6.35
N TRP A 58 4.04 17.29 5.35
CA TRP A 58 4.57 17.13 4.00
C TRP A 58 4.55 18.45 3.20
N ASN A 59 3.41 19.13 3.17
CA ASN A 59 3.32 20.55 2.80
C ASN A 59 3.27 21.38 4.08
N VAL A 60 4.21 22.33 4.25
CA VAL A 60 4.33 23.10 5.51
C VAL A 60 3.05 23.89 5.86
N ALA A 61 2.28 24.25 4.83
CA ALA A 61 1.02 24.98 4.95
C ALA A 61 -0.06 24.20 5.73
N ASN A 62 -0.06 22.86 5.68
CA ASN A 62 -1.15 22.07 6.26
C ASN A 62 -0.64 20.88 7.10
N ARG A 63 -1.37 20.58 8.18
CA ARG A 63 -1.11 19.43 9.04
C ARG A 63 -1.71 18.17 8.42
N VAL A 64 -0.98 17.57 7.49
CA VAL A 64 -1.35 16.32 6.81
C VAL A 64 -0.29 15.24 7.03
N GLN A 65 -0.71 14.08 7.53
CA GLN A 65 0.16 12.92 7.72
C GLN A 65 0.29 12.13 6.40
N ALA A 66 1.37 12.37 5.65
CA ALA A 66 1.66 11.70 4.38
C ALA A 66 2.41 10.36 4.51
N TYR A 67 2.69 9.92 5.74
CA TYR A 67 3.41 8.68 6.06
C TYR A 67 2.54 7.72 6.89
N THR A 68 2.73 6.41 6.73
CA THR A 68 1.96 5.36 7.45
C THR A 68 2.71 4.70 8.58
N HIS A 69 3.98 5.06 8.77
CA HIS A 69 4.93 4.36 9.63
C HIS A 69 5.61 5.31 10.64
N PRO A 70 4.87 5.92 11.59
CA PRO A 70 5.43 6.84 12.58
C PRO A 70 6.72 6.37 13.26
N LEU A 71 6.80 5.08 13.61
CA LEU A 71 7.99 4.53 14.25
C LEU A 71 9.22 4.56 13.33
N TRP A 72 9.07 4.15 12.07
CA TRP A 72 10.13 4.23 11.07
C TRP A 72 10.51 5.68 10.75
N MET A 73 9.51 6.57 10.64
CA MET A 73 9.73 7.99 10.39
C MET A 73 10.62 8.61 11.48
N PHE A 74 10.38 8.31 12.76
CA PHE A 74 11.25 8.78 13.85
C PHE A 74 12.63 8.12 13.86
N ALA A 75 12.75 6.84 13.48
CA ALA A 75 14.05 6.19 13.35
C ALA A 75 14.92 6.87 12.27
N VAL A 76 14.32 7.16 11.10
CA VAL A 76 14.97 7.91 10.03
C VAL A 76 15.29 9.34 10.47
N THR A 77 14.37 10.00 11.18
CA THR A 77 14.61 11.35 11.75
C THR A 77 15.84 11.36 12.65
N GLY A 78 15.97 10.38 13.55
CA GLY A 78 17.14 10.27 14.43
C GLY A 78 18.44 10.04 13.65
N ALA A 79 18.42 9.20 12.62
CA ALA A 79 19.59 8.97 11.78
C ALA A 79 19.99 10.24 10.99
N ALA A 80 19.03 10.88 10.34
CA ALA A 80 19.24 12.09 9.55
C ALA A 80 19.69 13.30 10.42
N ALA A 81 19.17 13.43 11.65
CA ALA A 81 19.60 14.47 12.58
C ALA A 81 21.08 14.36 12.97
N VAL A 82 21.62 13.14 13.02
CA VAL A 82 23.03 12.89 13.37
C VAL A 82 23.95 13.07 12.17
N THR A 83 23.53 12.62 10.98
CA THR A 83 24.38 12.60 9.78
C THR A 83 24.29 13.88 8.96
N GLY A 84 23.18 14.63 9.04
CA GLY A 84 22.87 15.73 8.12
C GLY A 84 22.64 15.28 6.68
N GLU A 85 22.50 13.98 6.43
CA GLU A 85 22.39 13.39 5.11
C GLU A 85 21.36 12.26 5.14
N MET A 86 20.41 12.25 4.20
CA MET A 86 19.24 11.39 4.23
C MET A 86 19.45 10.06 3.49
N TYR A 87 20.08 10.11 2.31
CA TYR A 87 20.18 8.95 1.41
C TYR A 87 21.01 7.82 2.03
N TYR A 88 22.27 8.12 2.40
CA TYR A 88 23.19 7.16 2.98
C TYR A 88 22.77 6.77 4.39
N ALA A 89 22.25 7.70 5.20
CA ALA A 89 21.79 7.39 6.55
C ALA A 89 20.62 6.40 6.53
N SER A 90 19.66 6.56 5.61
CA SER A 90 18.54 5.64 5.46
C SER A 90 18.98 4.25 4.98
N ILE A 91 19.92 4.18 4.02
CA ILE A 91 20.50 2.91 3.58
C ILE A 91 21.22 2.20 4.74
N LEU A 92 22.10 2.91 5.46
CA LEU A 92 22.87 2.31 6.56
C LEU A 92 21.96 1.86 7.71
N LEU A 93 20.95 2.66 8.05
CA LEU A 93 19.94 2.28 9.04
C LEU A 93 19.19 1.02 8.59
N SER A 94 18.74 0.97 7.34
CA SER A 94 18.02 -0.18 6.78
C SER A 94 18.88 -1.45 6.79
N ILE A 95 20.17 -1.34 6.41
CA ILE A 95 21.12 -2.46 6.47
C ILE A 95 21.31 -2.94 7.91
N ALA A 96 21.53 -2.03 8.85
CA ALA A 96 21.77 -2.38 10.25
C ALA A 96 20.55 -3.08 10.86
N VAL A 97 19.34 -2.56 10.62
CA VAL A 97 18.08 -3.12 11.13
C VAL A 97 17.78 -4.48 10.48
N SER A 98 17.98 -4.62 9.16
CA SER A 98 17.79 -5.89 8.45
C SER A 98 18.77 -6.97 8.93
N LEU A 99 20.05 -6.61 9.15
CA LEU A 99 21.03 -7.53 9.73
C LEU A 99 20.67 -7.92 11.16
N ALA A 100 20.19 -6.98 11.97
CA ALA A 100 19.72 -7.28 13.32
C ALA A 100 18.54 -8.26 13.27
N ALA A 101 17.60 -8.10 12.34
CA ALA A 101 16.47 -9.01 12.18
C ALA A 101 16.93 -10.43 11.82
N VAL A 102 17.78 -10.56 10.80
CA VAL A 102 18.31 -11.87 10.34
C VAL A 102 19.18 -12.52 11.40
N ALA A 103 20.06 -11.77 12.06
CA ALA A 103 20.89 -12.27 13.15
C ALA A 103 20.04 -12.72 14.34
N LEU A 104 18.98 -11.99 14.69
CA LEU A 104 18.05 -12.37 15.75
C LEU A 104 17.35 -13.69 15.42
N VAL A 105 16.88 -13.87 14.19
CA VAL A 105 16.29 -15.14 13.73
C VAL A 105 17.32 -16.27 13.83
N ALA A 106 18.49 -16.10 13.23
CA ALA A 106 19.51 -17.15 13.18
C ALA A 106 20.07 -17.54 14.56
N THR A 107 20.10 -16.61 15.53
CA THR A 107 20.68 -16.87 16.85
C THR A 107 19.66 -17.26 17.92
N ARG A 108 18.39 -16.82 17.80
CA ARG A 108 17.37 -17.01 18.85
C ARG A 108 16.14 -17.79 18.41
N LEU A 109 15.91 -17.98 17.11
CA LEU A 109 14.68 -18.60 16.59
C LEU A 109 14.93 -19.88 15.78
N THR A 110 16.19 -20.28 15.60
CA THR A 110 16.57 -21.55 14.98
C THR A 110 17.31 -22.43 15.99
N ASP A 111 16.84 -23.68 16.16
CA ASP A 111 17.32 -24.58 17.21
C ASP A 111 18.51 -25.48 16.76
N SER A 112 18.91 -25.40 15.49
CA SER A 112 19.99 -26.22 14.92
C SER A 112 20.72 -25.54 13.76
N ALA A 113 21.94 -26.00 13.48
CA ALA A 113 22.75 -25.54 12.34
C ALA A 113 22.02 -25.68 10.98
N PRO A 114 21.36 -26.81 10.66
CA PRO A 114 20.55 -26.94 9.44
C PRO A 114 19.39 -25.94 9.36
N ALA A 115 18.69 -25.70 10.47
CA ALA A 115 17.60 -24.72 10.53
C ALA A 115 18.10 -23.29 10.28
N ALA A 116 19.25 -22.93 10.87
CA ALA A 116 19.92 -21.66 10.62
C ALA A 116 20.35 -21.54 9.14
N GLY A 117 20.94 -22.58 8.57
CA GLY A 117 21.34 -22.63 7.16
C GLY A 117 20.15 -22.49 6.21
N PHE A 118 19.02 -23.14 6.51
CA PHE A 118 17.77 -22.99 5.77
C PHE A 118 17.24 -21.56 5.83
N ALA A 119 17.13 -20.98 7.03
CA ALA A 119 16.61 -19.63 7.21
C ALA A 119 17.47 -18.59 6.48
N LEU A 120 18.80 -18.67 6.65
CA LEU A 120 19.75 -17.78 5.99
C LEU A 120 19.72 -17.92 4.46
N SER A 121 19.60 -19.16 3.95
CA SER A 121 19.46 -19.40 2.51
C SER A 121 18.16 -18.79 1.97
N ALA A 122 17.04 -19.01 2.66
CA ALA A 122 15.74 -18.47 2.25
C ALA A 122 15.76 -16.93 2.23
N PHE A 123 16.30 -16.29 3.28
CA PHE A 123 16.42 -14.82 3.32
C PHE A 123 17.34 -14.28 2.23
N ALA A 124 18.45 -14.95 1.91
CA ALA A 124 19.38 -14.51 0.88
C ALA A 124 18.82 -14.65 -0.55
N LEU A 125 17.90 -15.59 -0.77
CA LEU A 125 17.39 -15.94 -2.10
C LEU A 125 16.01 -15.36 -2.41
N SER A 126 15.23 -14.97 -1.41
CA SER A 126 13.95 -14.28 -1.63
C SER A 126 14.20 -12.88 -2.17
N LYS A 127 13.78 -12.63 -3.41
CA LYS A 127 13.98 -11.34 -4.07
C LYS A 127 13.27 -10.22 -3.32
N GLY A 128 11.98 -10.40 -3.00
CA GLY A 128 11.21 -9.41 -2.27
C GLY A 128 11.83 -9.11 -0.91
N PHE A 129 12.24 -10.13 -0.15
CA PHE A 129 12.83 -9.92 1.17
C PHE A 129 14.11 -9.07 1.11
N VAL A 130 15.02 -9.39 0.18
CA VAL A 130 16.27 -8.63 0.04
C VAL A 130 16.02 -7.22 -0.51
N ASP A 131 15.15 -7.07 -1.50
CA ASP A 131 14.90 -5.78 -2.13
C ASP A 131 14.31 -4.76 -1.15
N TYR A 132 13.35 -5.17 -0.32
CA TYR A 132 12.76 -4.29 0.70
C TYR A 132 13.56 -4.24 2.01
N SER A 133 14.71 -4.91 2.11
CA SER A 133 15.63 -4.75 3.25
C SER A 133 16.37 -3.41 3.25
N THR A 134 16.34 -2.67 2.13
CA THR A 134 17.10 -1.40 1.98
C THR A 134 16.33 -0.26 1.31
N SER A 135 15.12 -0.51 0.80
CA SER A 135 14.32 0.44 -0.02
C SER A 135 14.03 1.83 0.59
N GLY A 136 14.39 2.08 1.86
CA GLY A 136 14.04 3.28 2.61
C GLY A 136 12.65 3.22 3.26
N LEU A 137 11.86 2.18 2.96
CA LEU A 137 10.56 1.92 3.57
C LEU A 137 10.69 1.16 4.90
N GLU A 138 9.58 1.00 5.61
CA GLU A 138 9.51 0.47 6.98
C GLU A 138 9.75 -1.04 7.13
N ASN A 139 9.94 -1.77 6.02
CA ASN A 139 10.06 -3.23 5.99
C ASN A 139 11.16 -3.79 6.93
N PRO A 140 12.40 -3.25 6.96
CA PRO A 140 13.45 -3.73 7.86
C PRO A 140 13.01 -3.76 9.32
N LEU A 141 12.37 -2.68 9.78
CA LEU A 141 11.91 -2.57 11.16
C LEU A 141 10.71 -3.48 11.42
N THR A 142 9.84 -3.68 10.42
CA THR A 142 8.76 -4.68 10.50
C THR A 142 9.33 -6.07 10.74
N HIS A 143 10.37 -6.46 9.99
CA HIS A 143 11.03 -7.76 10.14
C HIS A 143 11.68 -7.92 11.51
N LEU A 144 12.38 -6.90 12.00
CA LEU A 144 13.00 -6.92 13.33
C LEU A 144 11.95 -7.04 14.45
N LEU A 145 10.85 -6.29 14.37
CA LEU A 145 9.77 -6.33 15.37
C LEU A 145 9.05 -7.68 15.37
N LEU A 146 8.81 -8.28 14.19
CA LEU A 146 8.26 -9.64 14.09
C LEU A 146 9.20 -10.69 14.69
N ALA A 147 10.50 -10.62 14.38
CA ALA A 147 11.49 -11.50 14.98
C ALA A 147 11.53 -11.33 16.51
N GLY A 148 11.53 -10.09 17.01
CA GLY A 148 11.45 -9.78 18.43
C GLY A 148 10.18 -10.34 19.08
N PHE A 149 9.03 -10.24 18.42
CA PHE A 149 7.76 -10.80 18.89
C PHE A 149 7.87 -12.32 19.06
N LEU A 150 8.42 -13.03 18.07
CA LEU A 150 8.62 -14.49 18.13
C LEU A 150 9.65 -14.92 19.20
N VAL A 151 10.64 -14.08 19.50
CA VAL A 151 11.61 -14.33 20.60
C VAL A 151 10.90 -14.22 21.95
N VAL A 152 10.10 -13.17 22.15
CA VAL A 152 9.35 -12.96 23.39
C VAL A 152 8.29 -14.04 23.57
N GLU A 153 7.59 -14.42 22.50
CA GLU A 153 6.57 -15.48 22.50
C GLU A 153 7.17 -16.81 22.97
N ALA A 154 8.36 -17.17 22.47
CA ALA A 154 9.07 -18.39 22.86
C ALA A 154 9.81 -18.28 24.21
N SER A 155 9.81 -17.12 24.87
CA SER A 155 10.57 -16.90 26.10
C SER A 155 9.91 -17.51 27.35
N LEU A 156 10.75 -17.84 28.35
CA LEU A 156 10.34 -18.43 29.63
C LEU A 156 10.01 -17.38 30.71
N VAL A 157 9.82 -16.12 30.33
CA VAL A 157 9.42 -15.07 31.30
C VAL A 157 8.00 -15.32 31.82
N SER A 158 7.64 -14.69 32.94
CA SER A 158 6.30 -14.86 33.51
C SER A 158 5.21 -14.46 32.50
N ALA A 159 4.07 -15.17 32.51
CA ALA A 159 3.00 -14.94 31.52
C ALA A 159 2.50 -13.48 31.46
N ARG A 160 2.49 -12.79 32.61
CA ARG A 160 2.13 -11.37 32.69
C ARG A 160 3.17 -10.46 32.02
N MET A 161 4.45 -10.74 32.24
CA MET A 161 5.53 -9.99 31.60
C MET A 161 5.58 -10.28 30.10
N ARG A 162 5.44 -11.54 29.70
CA ARG A 162 5.37 -11.95 28.30
C ARG A 162 4.24 -11.20 27.59
N LEU A 163 3.04 -11.20 28.17
CA LEU A 163 1.90 -10.49 27.59
C LEU A 163 2.13 -8.98 27.48
N LEU A 164 2.76 -8.35 28.48
CA LEU A 164 3.15 -6.94 28.41
C LEU A 164 4.11 -6.69 27.25
N LEU A 165 5.19 -7.47 27.15
CA LEU A 165 6.20 -7.31 26.10
C LEU A 165 5.62 -7.59 24.69
N LEU A 166 4.76 -8.61 24.54
CA LEU A 166 4.05 -8.86 23.29
C LEU A 166 3.10 -7.71 22.94
N SER A 167 2.44 -7.11 23.93
CA SER A 167 1.57 -5.94 23.71
C SER A 167 2.38 -4.72 23.27
N VAL A 168 3.55 -4.47 23.87
CA VAL A 168 4.49 -3.41 23.44
C VAL A 168 4.96 -3.66 22.01
N LEU A 169 5.40 -4.88 21.69
CA LEU A 169 5.87 -5.21 20.34
C LEU A 169 4.75 -5.15 19.31
N ALA A 170 3.52 -5.55 19.66
CA ALA A 170 2.35 -5.37 18.80
C ALA A 170 2.04 -3.88 18.57
N ALA A 171 2.13 -3.04 19.61
CA ALA A 171 1.96 -1.60 19.48
C ALA A 171 3.01 -0.97 18.56
N LEU A 172 4.29 -1.29 18.76
CA LEU A 172 5.39 -0.82 17.92
C LEU A 172 5.26 -1.33 16.48
N LEU A 173 4.85 -2.59 16.30
CA LEU A 173 4.59 -3.16 14.98
C LEU A 173 3.46 -2.40 14.27
N MET A 174 2.37 -2.08 14.96
CA MET A 174 1.25 -1.30 14.42
C MET A 174 1.62 0.16 14.15
N LEU A 175 2.49 0.77 14.96
CA LEU A 175 3.07 2.09 14.69
C LEU A 175 4.09 2.10 13.54
N ASN A 176 4.61 0.94 13.17
CA ASN A 176 5.45 0.78 12.00
C ASN A 176 4.61 0.46 10.76
N ARG A 177 3.59 -0.40 10.91
CA ARG A 177 2.64 -0.79 9.87
C ARG A 177 1.37 -1.32 10.53
N LEU A 178 0.29 -0.55 10.47
CA LEU A 178 -0.94 -0.85 11.21
C LEU A 178 -1.52 -2.25 10.92
N ASP A 179 -1.48 -2.66 9.66
CA ASP A 179 -1.98 -3.95 9.18
C ASP A 179 -1.06 -5.14 9.51
N ALA A 180 0.21 -4.92 9.87
CA ALA A 180 1.10 -5.97 10.35
C ALA A 180 0.64 -6.55 11.71
N GLY A 181 -0.24 -5.84 12.43
CA GLY A 181 -0.95 -6.38 13.59
C GLY A 181 -1.70 -7.69 13.29
N LEU A 182 -2.22 -7.88 12.07
CA LEU A 182 -2.92 -9.10 11.65
C LEU A 182 -2.02 -10.34 11.70
N LEU A 183 -0.73 -10.18 11.41
CA LEU A 183 0.25 -11.27 11.39
C LEU A 183 0.48 -11.87 12.78
N VAL A 184 0.40 -11.05 13.83
CA VAL A 184 0.64 -11.47 15.22
C VAL A 184 -0.64 -11.70 16.02
N LEU A 185 -1.79 -11.26 15.50
CA LEU A 185 -3.07 -11.28 16.20
C LEU A 185 -3.45 -12.68 16.73
N PRO A 186 -3.34 -13.79 15.99
CA PRO A 186 -3.71 -15.10 16.54
C PRO A 186 -2.80 -15.56 17.67
N MET A 187 -1.48 -15.31 17.56
CA MET A 187 -0.52 -15.61 18.63
C MET A 187 -0.80 -14.77 19.87
N PHE A 188 -1.07 -13.47 19.68
CA PHE A 188 -1.41 -12.55 20.75
C PHE A 188 -2.72 -12.93 21.46
N ALA A 189 -3.76 -13.29 20.69
CA ALA A 189 -5.05 -13.69 21.21
C ALA A 189 -4.97 -14.96 22.07
N VAL A 190 -4.16 -15.94 21.65
CA VAL A 190 -3.90 -17.15 22.44
C VAL A 190 -3.20 -16.81 23.77
N GLU A 191 -2.24 -15.89 23.78
CA GLU A 191 -1.58 -15.47 25.01
C GLU A 191 -2.51 -14.70 25.97
N VAL A 192 -3.38 -13.83 25.44
CA VAL A 192 -4.45 -13.17 26.23
C VAL A 192 -5.39 -14.21 26.83
N TRP A 193 -5.80 -15.20 26.04
CA TRP A 193 -6.70 -16.27 26.49
C TRP A 193 -6.05 -17.13 27.59
N ARG A 194 -4.78 -17.51 27.43
CA ARG A 194 -4.01 -18.27 28.45
C ARG A 194 -3.89 -17.52 29.78
N VAL A 195 -3.71 -16.20 29.77
CA VAL A 195 -3.62 -15.38 30.99
C VAL A 195 -5.00 -15.11 31.61
N GLY A 196 -6.05 -15.06 30.78
CA GLY A 196 -7.42 -14.72 31.14
C GLY A 196 -7.69 -13.21 31.12
N LEU A 197 -8.83 -12.81 30.54
CA LEU A 197 -9.15 -11.41 30.21
C LEU A 197 -9.04 -10.45 31.41
N ARG A 198 -9.51 -10.88 32.59
CA ARG A 198 -9.48 -10.09 33.83
C ARG A 198 -8.06 -9.80 34.33
N ARG A 199 -7.08 -10.65 34.00
CA ARG A 199 -5.66 -10.45 34.35
C ARG A 199 -4.87 -9.80 33.22
N ALA A 200 -5.34 -9.98 31.98
CA ALA A 200 -4.72 -9.46 30.76
C ALA A 200 -4.89 -7.95 30.57
N TRP A 201 -5.99 -7.34 31.05
CA TRP A 201 -6.29 -5.94 30.70
C TRP A 201 -5.17 -4.95 31.10
N ARG A 202 -4.53 -5.11 32.26
CA ARG A 202 -3.44 -4.22 32.70
C ARG A 202 -2.22 -4.30 31.79
N PRO A 203 -1.56 -5.47 31.60
CA PRO A 203 -0.39 -5.56 30.73
C PRO A 203 -0.72 -5.18 29.28
N VAL A 204 -1.92 -5.50 28.78
CA VAL A 204 -2.34 -5.10 27.43
C VAL A 204 -2.52 -3.58 27.33
N ALA A 205 -3.26 -2.95 28.24
CA ALA A 205 -3.46 -1.51 28.23
C ALA A 205 -2.14 -0.73 28.35
N VAL A 206 -1.24 -1.18 29.24
CA VAL A 206 0.09 -0.57 29.40
C VAL A 206 0.95 -0.80 28.15
N GLY A 207 0.94 -2.01 27.59
CA GLY A 207 1.75 -2.31 26.42
C GLY A 207 1.27 -1.63 25.14
N LEU A 208 -0.04 -1.40 25.00
CA LEU A 208 -0.63 -0.67 23.87
C LEU A 208 -0.57 0.85 24.03
N ALA A 209 -0.07 1.37 25.17
CA ALA A 209 0.00 2.80 25.42
C ALA A 209 0.75 3.61 24.34
N PRO A 210 1.87 3.14 23.74
CA PRO A 210 2.54 3.87 22.65
C PRO A 210 1.64 4.09 21.43
N LEU A 211 0.87 3.07 21.04
CA LEU A 211 -0.06 3.15 19.92
C LEU A 211 -1.18 4.17 20.22
N VAL A 212 -1.80 4.05 21.40
CA VAL A 212 -2.87 4.96 21.82
C VAL A 212 -2.36 6.41 21.93
N ALA A 213 -1.15 6.61 22.44
CA ALA A 213 -0.54 7.93 22.53
C ALA A 213 -0.34 8.57 21.15
N TRP A 214 0.13 7.79 20.17
CA TRP A 214 0.25 8.27 18.80
C TRP A 214 -1.10 8.60 18.17
N GLU A 215 -2.11 7.75 18.33
CA GLU A 215 -3.45 7.98 17.78
C GLU A 215 -4.10 9.25 18.38
N ILE A 216 -3.92 9.48 19.69
CA ILE A 216 -4.33 10.73 20.34
C ILE A 216 -3.57 11.92 19.74
N PHE A 217 -2.25 11.81 19.60
CA PHE A 217 -1.44 12.84 18.95
C PHE A 217 -1.91 13.11 17.51
N SER A 218 -2.17 12.07 16.74
CA SER A 218 -2.60 12.14 15.34
C SER A 218 -3.95 12.86 15.22
N LEU A 219 -4.91 12.50 16.08
CA LEU A 219 -6.21 13.16 16.14
C LEU A 219 -6.09 14.63 16.55
N VAL A 220 -5.26 14.96 17.54
CA VAL A 220 -5.05 16.35 17.98
C VAL A 220 -4.36 17.16 16.89
N TYR A 221 -3.23 16.67 16.37
CA TYR A 221 -2.33 17.38 15.46
C TYR A 221 -2.85 17.40 14.03
N TYR A 222 -3.20 16.26 13.42
CA TYR A 222 -3.70 16.20 12.05
C TYR A 222 -5.22 16.36 11.95
N GLY A 223 -5.96 15.95 12.98
CA GLY A 223 -7.43 15.89 12.93
C GLY A 223 -7.97 14.55 12.43
N PHE A 224 -7.11 13.57 12.22
CA PHE A 224 -7.43 12.24 11.71
C PHE A 224 -6.69 11.18 12.51
N LEU A 225 -7.29 10.01 12.70
CA LEU A 225 -6.66 8.87 13.37
C LEU A 225 -5.71 8.18 12.37
N VAL A 226 -6.28 7.75 11.25
CA VAL A 226 -5.53 7.12 10.16
C VAL A 226 -4.84 8.16 9.25
N PRO A 227 -3.67 7.82 8.68
CA PRO A 227 -2.91 8.70 7.78
C PRO A 227 -3.67 9.03 6.49
N ASN A 228 -3.28 10.14 5.85
CA ASN A 228 -3.93 10.63 4.62
C ASN A 228 -3.89 9.60 3.49
N THR A 229 -2.79 8.86 3.40
CA THR A 229 -2.56 7.78 2.43
C THR A 229 -3.57 6.63 2.55
N ALA A 230 -4.18 6.41 3.73
CA ALA A 230 -5.24 5.41 3.87
C ALA A 230 -6.50 5.82 3.10
N TYR A 231 -6.87 7.10 3.14
CA TYR A 231 -8.00 7.62 2.36
C TYR A 231 -7.70 7.52 0.87
N SER A 232 -6.49 7.92 0.43
CA SER A 232 -6.16 7.89 -0.99
C SER A 232 -6.04 6.48 -1.57
N LYS A 233 -5.59 5.49 -0.76
CA LYS A 233 -5.44 4.09 -1.17
C LYS A 233 -6.68 3.22 -0.97
N LEU A 234 -7.65 3.61 -0.12
CA LEU A 234 -8.83 2.79 0.17
C LEU A 234 -10.16 3.41 -0.25
N GLN A 235 -10.22 4.73 -0.43
CA GLN A 235 -11.44 5.47 -0.84
C GLN A 235 -11.34 5.97 -2.30
N HIS A 236 -10.83 5.13 -3.18
CA HIS A 236 -10.63 5.45 -4.61
C HIS A 236 -11.93 5.32 -5.45
N GLY A 237 -12.96 4.62 -4.96
CA GLY A 237 -14.24 4.45 -5.67
C GLY A 237 -14.26 3.36 -6.75
N VAL A 238 -13.15 2.63 -6.93
CA VAL A 238 -13.07 1.49 -7.87
C VAL A 238 -13.96 0.35 -7.36
N PRO A 239 -14.72 -0.33 -8.24
CA PRO A 239 -15.55 -1.46 -7.85
C PRO A 239 -14.79 -2.57 -7.12
N ARG A 240 -15.44 -3.17 -6.12
CA ARG A 240 -14.83 -4.24 -5.30
C ARG A 240 -14.33 -5.45 -6.09
N PRO A 241 -15.03 -5.96 -7.12
CA PRO A 241 -14.55 -7.10 -7.89
C PRO A 241 -13.19 -6.85 -8.57
N GLU A 242 -12.97 -5.64 -9.10
CA GLU A 242 -11.69 -5.22 -9.70
C GLU A 242 -10.55 -5.19 -8.68
N ILE A 243 -10.81 -4.62 -7.49
CA ILE A 243 -9.82 -4.59 -6.42
C ILE A 243 -9.44 -5.99 -5.97
N LEU A 244 -10.41 -6.89 -5.78
CA LEU A 244 -10.11 -8.28 -5.40
C LEU A 244 -9.31 -9.00 -6.50
N TYR A 245 -9.69 -8.81 -7.77
CA TYR A 245 -8.96 -9.37 -8.91
C TYR A 245 -7.51 -8.88 -8.94
N GLN A 246 -7.30 -7.58 -8.77
CA GLN A 246 -5.97 -6.98 -8.67
C GLN A 246 -5.16 -7.54 -7.48
N GLY A 247 -5.81 -7.79 -6.34
CA GLY A 247 -5.20 -8.44 -5.19
C GLY A 247 -4.69 -9.85 -5.48
N PHE A 248 -5.43 -10.64 -6.25
CA PHE A 248 -4.95 -11.95 -6.72
C PHE A 248 -3.81 -11.83 -7.72
N LEU A 249 -3.89 -10.89 -8.67
CA LEU A 249 -2.78 -10.60 -9.59
C LEU A 249 -1.50 -10.26 -8.82
N TYR A 250 -1.61 -9.48 -7.74
CA TYR A 250 -0.50 -9.16 -6.87
C TYR A 250 0.14 -10.38 -6.20
N LEU A 251 -0.68 -11.29 -5.65
CA LEU A 251 -0.16 -12.53 -5.09
C LEU A 251 0.56 -13.36 -6.15
N PHE A 252 -0.04 -13.52 -7.34
CA PHE A 252 0.52 -14.36 -8.40
C PHE A 252 1.71 -13.73 -9.14
N ASP A 253 1.89 -12.42 -9.10
CA ASP A 253 3.09 -11.75 -9.63
C ASP A 253 4.38 -12.32 -9.03
N SER A 254 4.34 -12.70 -7.75
CA SER A 254 5.47 -13.33 -7.08
C SER A 254 5.83 -14.70 -7.69
N ILE A 255 4.94 -15.42 -8.39
CA ILE A 255 5.33 -16.66 -9.09
C ILE A 255 6.32 -16.35 -10.21
N GLY A 256 6.09 -15.26 -10.95
CA GLY A 256 6.95 -14.85 -12.06
C GLY A 256 8.25 -14.19 -11.62
N ASN A 257 8.23 -13.45 -10.51
CA ASN A 257 9.38 -12.62 -10.09
C ASN A 257 10.15 -13.16 -8.87
N ASP A 258 9.50 -13.89 -7.96
CA ASP A 258 10.07 -14.38 -6.70
C ASP A 258 9.34 -15.65 -6.19
N PRO A 259 9.41 -16.79 -6.94
CA PRO A 259 8.60 -17.97 -6.64
C PRO A 259 8.92 -18.59 -5.28
N LEU A 260 10.15 -18.40 -4.78
CA LEU A 260 10.59 -18.88 -3.47
C LEU A 260 9.73 -18.30 -2.34
N THR A 261 9.38 -17.01 -2.41
CA THR A 261 8.60 -16.34 -1.36
C THR A 261 7.24 -17.00 -1.16
N LEU A 262 6.48 -17.21 -2.24
CA LEU A 262 5.19 -17.89 -2.16
C LEU A 262 5.32 -19.35 -1.77
N LEU A 263 6.36 -20.05 -2.25
CA LEU A 263 6.59 -21.45 -1.91
C LEU A 263 6.77 -21.64 -0.40
N ILE A 264 7.59 -20.79 0.22
CA ILE A 264 7.84 -20.83 1.66
C ILE A 264 6.59 -20.46 2.47
N ILE A 265 5.87 -19.41 2.04
CA ILE A 265 4.58 -19.02 2.63
C ILE A 265 3.58 -20.18 2.56
N PHE A 266 3.42 -20.79 1.38
CA PHE A 266 2.53 -21.93 1.17
C PHE A 266 2.93 -23.11 2.05
N GLY A 267 4.22 -23.46 2.07
CA GLY A 267 4.78 -24.51 2.92
C GLY A 267 4.43 -24.29 4.39
N ALA A 268 4.59 -23.07 4.91
CA ALA A 268 4.24 -22.75 6.30
C ALA A 268 2.74 -22.84 6.58
N VAL A 269 1.89 -22.47 5.61
CA VAL A 269 0.42 -22.55 5.75
C VAL A 269 -0.07 -24.00 5.80
N VAL A 270 0.52 -24.89 4.98
CA VAL A 270 0.10 -26.30 4.93
C VAL A 270 0.76 -27.17 5.99
N ALA A 271 1.92 -26.78 6.53
CA ALA A 271 2.68 -27.58 7.49
C ALA A 271 1.86 -28.05 8.72
N PRO A 272 1.00 -27.23 9.36
CA PRO A 272 0.17 -27.69 10.47
C PRO A 272 -0.82 -28.80 10.10
N LEU A 273 -1.23 -28.92 8.83
CA LEU A 273 -2.15 -29.97 8.39
C LEU A 273 -1.52 -31.36 8.45
N ALA A 274 -0.19 -31.44 8.35
CA ALA A 274 0.55 -32.70 8.43
C ALA A 274 0.91 -33.11 9.88
N GLY A 275 0.90 -32.17 10.84
CA GLY A 275 1.43 -32.39 12.20
C GLY A 275 0.58 -31.87 13.37
N GLY A 276 -0.55 -31.21 13.12
CA GLY A 276 -1.56 -30.79 14.11
C GLY A 276 -1.14 -29.72 15.14
N ARG A 277 0.06 -29.13 15.03
CA ARG A 277 0.60 -28.15 15.99
C ARG A 277 1.02 -26.85 15.30
N GLY A 278 1.03 -25.75 16.05
CA GLY A 278 1.60 -24.47 15.57
C GLY A 278 0.75 -23.67 14.59
N TRP A 279 -0.59 -23.74 14.69
CA TRP A 279 -1.52 -23.09 13.75
C TRP A 279 -1.58 -21.56 13.83
N THR A 280 -1.11 -20.94 14.93
CA THR A 280 -1.27 -19.50 15.16
C THR A 280 -0.48 -18.62 14.20
N THR A 281 0.76 -19.00 13.85
CA THR A 281 1.57 -18.27 12.87
C THR A 281 0.99 -18.37 11.46
N PRO A 282 0.65 -19.59 10.95
CA PRO A 282 -0.10 -19.76 9.70
C PRO A 282 -1.43 -19.01 9.64
N ALA A 283 -2.21 -19.01 10.74
CA ALA A 283 -3.44 -18.25 10.80
C ALA A 283 -3.20 -16.74 10.62
N GLY A 284 -2.14 -16.20 11.23
CA GLY A 284 -1.76 -14.79 11.07
C GLY A 284 -1.34 -14.47 9.63
N ILE A 285 -0.58 -15.38 9.00
CA ILE A 285 -0.21 -15.29 7.59
C ILE A 285 -1.46 -15.27 6.70
N VAL A 286 -2.39 -16.22 6.88
CA VAL A 286 -3.63 -16.30 6.07
C VAL A 286 -4.50 -15.05 6.25
N LEU A 287 -4.68 -14.58 7.49
CA LEU A 287 -5.42 -13.34 7.77
C LEU A 287 -4.82 -12.14 7.06
N TYR A 288 -3.49 -12.02 7.08
CA TYR A 288 -2.79 -10.94 6.41
C TYR A 288 -2.87 -11.05 4.88
N LEU A 289 -2.71 -12.25 4.31
CA LEU A 289 -2.86 -12.45 2.86
C LEU A 289 -4.29 -12.17 2.38
N ALA A 290 -5.30 -12.54 3.16
CA ALA A 290 -6.69 -12.20 2.87
C ALA A 290 -6.89 -10.67 2.88
N TYR A 291 -6.26 -9.97 3.83
CA TYR A 291 -6.25 -8.50 3.84
C TYR A 291 -5.53 -7.91 2.61
N VAL A 292 -4.38 -8.45 2.21
CA VAL A 292 -3.65 -8.03 1.01
C VAL A 292 -4.55 -8.13 -0.22
N VAL A 293 -5.28 -9.23 -0.40
CA VAL A 293 -6.25 -9.37 -1.50
C VAL A 293 -7.41 -8.38 -1.35
N TRP A 294 -7.92 -8.18 -0.13
CA TRP A 294 -9.03 -7.28 0.16
C TRP A 294 -8.76 -5.81 -0.22
N VAL A 295 -7.52 -5.36 -0.06
CA VAL A 295 -7.09 -3.99 -0.43
C VAL A 295 -6.57 -3.89 -1.86
N GLY A 296 -6.50 -5.00 -2.59
CA GLY A 296 -6.04 -5.06 -3.99
C GLY A 296 -4.55 -5.20 -4.18
N GLY A 297 -3.80 -5.57 -3.14
CA GLY A 297 -2.35 -5.74 -3.21
C GLY A 297 -1.60 -4.41 -3.21
N ASP A 298 -0.50 -4.37 -3.95
CA ASP A 298 0.36 -3.21 -4.08
C ASP A 298 0.89 -3.09 -5.51
N PHE A 299 1.41 -1.94 -5.90
CA PHE A 299 2.14 -1.81 -7.16
C PHE A 299 3.58 -2.31 -7.05
N MET A 300 4.13 -2.37 -5.84
CA MET A 300 5.48 -2.79 -5.55
C MET A 300 5.58 -4.32 -5.42
N SER A 301 6.11 -4.98 -6.46
CA SER A 301 6.20 -6.45 -6.54
C SER A 301 6.81 -7.07 -5.28
N GLY A 302 6.08 -7.97 -4.62
CA GLY A 302 6.55 -8.75 -3.46
C GLY A 302 6.64 -7.99 -2.11
N ARG A 303 6.48 -6.67 -2.06
CA ARG A 303 6.65 -5.87 -0.82
C ARG A 303 5.85 -6.39 0.37
N PHE A 304 4.55 -6.60 0.20
CA PHE A 304 3.65 -7.07 1.26
C PHE A 304 3.90 -8.53 1.63
N LEU A 305 4.56 -9.32 0.78
CA LEU A 305 4.86 -10.72 1.06
C LEU A 305 6.08 -10.90 1.98
N THR A 306 6.92 -9.87 2.15
CA THR A 306 8.18 -10.00 2.91
C THR A 306 7.96 -10.28 4.41
N ALA A 307 6.93 -9.71 5.02
CA ALA A 307 6.60 -9.93 6.43
C ALA A 307 6.02 -11.34 6.71
N PRO A 308 4.98 -11.82 5.98
CA PRO A 308 4.53 -13.20 6.12
C PRO A 308 5.62 -14.20 5.71
N PHE A 309 6.49 -13.87 4.77
CA PHE A 309 7.65 -14.70 4.42
C PHE A 309 8.59 -14.92 5.60
N LEU A 310 8.95 -13.89 6.36
CA LEU A 310 9.79 -14.05 7.56
C LEU A 310 9.14 -14.99 8.57
N LEU A 311 7.84 -14.82 8.83
CA LEU A 311 7.10 -15.70 9.72
C LEU A 311 7.06 -17.14 9.20
N ALA A 312 6.90 -17.33 7.89
CA ALA A 312 6.90 -18.63 7.25
C ALA A 312 8.25 -19.34 7.36
N VAL A 313 9.36 -18.62 7.13
CA VAL A 313 10.73 -19.14 7.32
C VAL A 313 10.93 -19.62 8.76
N VAL A 314 10.58 -18.81 9.75
CA VAL A 314 10.72 -19.19 11.17
C VAL A 314 9.81 -20.37 11.51
N CYS A 315 8.57 -20.37 11.03
CA CYS A 315 7.60 -21.44 11.25
C CYS A 315 8.13 -22.80 10.75
N LEU A 316 8.70 -22.85 9.53
CA LEU A 316 9.27 -24.06 8.97
C LEU A 316 10.60 -24.44 9.64
N ALA A 317 11.45 -23.47 9.94
CA ALA A 317 12.74 -23.71 10.59
C ALA A 317 12.59 -24.37 11.97
N ARG A 318 11.56 -24.00 12.74
CA ARG A 318 11.23 -24.58 14.06
C ARG A 318 10.68 -26.00 13.99
N GLN A 319 10.24 -26.49 12.83
CA GLN A 319 9.66 -27.82 12.67
C GLN A 319 10.70 -28.89 12.31
N GLY A 320 11.88 -28.50 11.82
CA GLY A 320 12.89 -29.45 11.37
C GLY A 320 13.66 -30.12 12.50
N ALA A 321 14.06 -31.38 12.28
CA ALA A 321 14.80 -32.18 13.26
C ALA A 321 16.28 -31.74 13.40
N PRO A 322 16.89 -31.82 14.60
CA PRO A 322 18.26 -31.36 14.86
C PRO A 322 19.34 -32.47 14.78
N PRO A 323 19.33 -33.32 13.73
CA PRO A 323 20.54 -33.34 12.89
C PRO A 323 20.23 -33.08 11.41
N PHE A 324 21.28 -32.76 10.64
CA PHE A 324 21.16 -32.70 9.19
C PHE A 324 20.70 -34.05 8.65
N ASN A 325 19.70 -34.05 7.78
CA ASN A 325 19.10 -35.24 7.22
C ASN A 325 18.67 -34.98 5.77
N VAL A 326 18.14 -36.01 5.11
CA VAL A 326 17.65 -35.90 3.72
C VAL A 326 16.57 -34.83 3.58
N GLY A 327 15.70 -34.65 4.59
CA GLY A 327 14.69 -33.59 4.60
C GLY A 327 15.29 -32.18 4.53
N TRP A 328 16.34 -31.91 5.31
CA TRP A 328 17.08 -30.64 5.22
C TRP A 328 17.80 -30.47 3.88
N ALA A 329 18.42 -31.53 3.36
CA ALA A 329 19.07 -31.50 2.04
C ALA A 329 18.07 -31.18 0.92
N LEU A 330 16.88 -31.80 0.96
CA LEU A 330 15.79 -31.53 0.02
C LEU A 330 15.25 -30.11 0.19
N ALA A 331 15.01 -29.66 1.43
CA ALA A 331 14.52 -28.32 1.69
C ALA A 331 15.50 -27.24 1.19
N LEU A 332 16.79 -27.40 1.47
CA LEU A 332 17.83 -26.52 0.95
C LEU A 332 17.93 -26.60 -0.58
N GLY A 333 17.89 -27.80 -1.15
CA GLY A 333 17.88 -28.00 -2.60
C GLY A 333 16.72 -27.26 -3.26
N VAL A 334 15.51 -27.40 -2.72
CA VAL A 334 14.31 -26.68 -3.19
C VAL A 334 14.48 -25.17 -3.05
N VAL A 335 14.96 -24.67 -1.91
CA VAL A 335 15.19 -23.23 -1.69
C VAL A 335 16.17 -22.66 -2.72
N TRP A 336 17.30 -23.34 -2.94
CA TRP A 336 18.32 -22.90 -3.89
C TRP A 336 17.86 -23.02 -5.34
N LEU A 337 17.25 -24.13 -5.73
CA LEU A 337 16.73 -24.31 -7.10
C LEU A 337 15.66 -23.27 -7.43
N THR A 338 14.72 -23.03 -6.52
CA THR A 338 13.63 -22.06 -6.74
C THR A 338 14.12 -20.62 -6.67
N GLY A 339 14.99 -20.28 -5.71
CA GLY A 339 15.60 -18.95 -5.62
C GLY A 339 16.44 -18.58 -6.85
N LEU A 340 17.20 -19.55 -7.40
CA LEU A 340 17.99 -19.34 -8.62
C LEU A 340 17.15 -19.40 -9.91
N SER A 341 15.93 -19.94 -9.86
CA SER A 341 15.02 -19.97 -11.02
C SER A 341 14.32 -18.64 -11.29
N ALA A 342 14.34 -17.70 -10.34
CA ALA A 342 13.78 -16.37 -10.54
C ALA A 342 14.47 -15.71 -11.76
N PRO A 343 13.75 -14.96 -12.62
CA PRO A 343 14.34 -14.38 -13.84
C PRO A 343 15.55 -13.47 -13.57
N ARG A 344 15.65 -12.90 -12.37
CA ARG A 344 16.72 -12.00 -11.93
C ARG A 344 17.05 -12.31 -10.47
N PRO A 345 17.77 -13.40 -10.18
CA PRO A 345 18.02 -13.81 -8.82
C PRO A 345 18.90 -12.77 -8.13
N THR A 346 18.58 -12.45 -6.88
CA THR A 346 19.24 -11.37 -6.12
C THR A 346 20.76 -11.53 -6.03
N ILE A 347 21.25 -12.78 -5.95
CA ILE A 347 22.69 -13.09 -5.89
C ILE A 347 23.43 -12.62 -7.16
N ALA A 348 22.75 -12.59 -8.31
CA ALA A 348 23.32 -12.11 -9.57
C ALA A 348 23.25 -10.58 -9.74
N SER A 349 22.71 -9.84 -8.77
CA SER A 349 22.59 -8.38 -8.84
C SER A 349 23.96 -7.71 -8.89
N THR A 350 24.11 -6.74 -9.79
CA THR A 350 25.31 -5.90 -9.98
C THR A 350 24.90 -4.43 -10.08
N SER A 351 25.87 -3.52 -10.23
CA SER A 351 25.61 -2.10 -10.50
C SER A 351 24.85 -1.85 -11.81
N ALA A 352 24.79 -2.83 -12.72
CA ALA A 352 24.04 -2.76 -13.98
C ALA A 352 22.58 -3.22 -13.84
N TYR A 353 22.09 -3.53 -12.63
CA TYR A 353 20.72 -3.97 -12.43
C TYR A 353 19.73 -2.89 -12.91
N GLY A 354 18.87 -3.25 -13.88
CA GLY A 354 17.88 -2.34 -14.45
C GLY A 354 18.38 -1.38 -15.54
N SER A 355 19.69 -1.29 -15.81
CA SER A 355 20.24 -0.26 -16.71
C SER A 355 19.94 -0.46 -18.20
N GLY A 356 19.57 -1.67 -18.61
CA GLY A 356 19.37 -2.04 -20.02
C GLY A 356 17.93 -1.92 -20.53
N VAL A 357 17.02 -1.31 -19.77
CA VAL A 357 15.58 -1.28 -20.11
C VAL A 357 14.98 0.10 -19.85
N GLU A 358 14.17 0.56 -20.80
CA GLU A 358 13.43 1.81 -20.68
C GLU A 358 12.44 1.75 -19.51
N PRO A 359 12.45 2.72 -18.56
CA PRO A 359 11.64 2.65 -17.34
C PRO A 359 10.14 2.48 -17.60
N ALA A 360 9.60 3.10 -18.65
CA ALA A 360 8.18 2.99 -19.02
C ALA A 360 7.78 1.56 -19.41
N SER A 361 8.70 0.76 -19.94
CA SER A 361 8.45 -0.63 -20.31
C SER A 361 8.52 -1.61 -19.13
N LEU A 362 8.90 -1.13 -17.94
CA LEU A 362 8.98 -1.95 -16.72
C LEU A 362 7.65 -2.08 -15.99
N ILE A 363 6.71 -1.17 -16.23
CA ILE A 363 5.37 -1.23 -15.64
C ILE A 363 4.55 -2.25 -16.43
N ALA A 364 4.24 -3.39 -15.80
CA ALA A 364 3.43 -4.42 -16.43
C ALA A 364 2.00 -3.91 -16.69
N PRO A 365 1.24 -4.51 -17.62
CA PRO A 365 -0.18 -4.18 -17.82
C PRO A 365 -1.04 -4.35 -16.56
N THR A 366 -0.62 -5.20 -15.63
CA THR A 366 -1.23 -5.38 -14.30
C THR A 366 -1.00 -4.20 -13.37
N GLY A 367 -0.13 -3.24 -13.72
CA GLY A 367 0.27 -2.11 -12.88
C GLY A 367 1.24 -2.48 -11.74
N ILE A 368 1.68 -3.74 -11.66
CA ILE A 368 2.66 -4.22 -10.69
C ILE A 368 4.06 -4.14 -11.32
N THR A 369 5.03 -3.63 -10.56
CA THR A 369 6.36 -3.31 -11.07
C THR A 369 7.43 -3.78 -10.08
N ASP A 370 8.54 -4.27 -10.63
CA ASP A 370 9.80 -4.40 -9.89
C ASP A 370 10.42 -3.01 -9.69
N GLU A 371 10.00 -2.31 -8.64
CA GLU A 371 10.40 -0.92 -8.37
C GLU A 371 11.91 -0.78 -8.14
N ARG A 372 12.58 -1.78 -7.53
CA ARG A 372 14.04 -1.77 -7.47
C ARG A 372 14.62 -1.71 -8.87
N ARG A 373 14.13 -2.51 -9.81
CA ARG A 373 14.64 -2.49 -11.19
C ARG A 373 14.40 -1.14 -11.87
N TYR A 374 13.32 -0.45 -11.53
CA TYR A 374 13.00 0.88 -12.05
C TYR A 374 13.96 1.95 -11.49
N TYR A 375 14.17 1.99 -10.17
CA TYR A 375 14.91 3.07 -9.51
C TYR A 375 16.42 2.80 -9.32
N TYR A 376 16.85 1.54 -9.23
CA TYR A 376 18.24 1.16 -8.90
C TYR A 376 19.31 1.82 -9.79
N PRO A 377 19.13 1.99 -11.12
CA PRO A 377 20.13 2.68 -11.95
C PRO A 377 20.49 4.09 -11.47
N GLN A 378 19.57 4.77 -10.77
CA GLN A 378 19.69 6.16 -10.35
C GLN A 378 19.68 6.33 -8.82
N ALA A 379 19.18 5.35 -8.07
CA ALA A 379 19.04 5.38 -6.62
C ALA A 379 19.69 4.18 -5.89
N GLY A 380 20.51 3.39 -6.59
CA GLY A 380 21.25 2.26 -6.04
C GLY A 380 22.57 2.66 -5.38
N LEU A 381 22.96 1.98 -4.31
CA LEU A 381 24.23 2.26 -3.62
C LEU A 381 25.45 2.04 -4.53
N LEU A 382 25.45 0.96 -5.33
CA LEU A 382 26.56 0.66 -6.23
C LEU A 382 26.59 1.52 -7.50
N THR A 383 25.57 2.35 -7.73
CA THR A 383 25.55 3.30 -8.85
C THR A 383 26.05 4.69 -8.46
N ALA A 384 26.25 4.93 -7.15
CA ALA A 384 26.81 6.16 -6.62
C ALA A 384 28.22 6.44 -7.19
N ARG A 385 28.45 7.70 -7.59
CA ARG A 385 29.74 8.17 -8.12
C ARG A 385 30.22 9.34 -7.28
N ARG A 386 31.54 9.40 -7.05
CA ARG A 386 32.15 10.52 -6.33
C ARG A 386 31.84 11.84 -7.05
N GLY A 387 31.32 12.82 -6.32
CA GLY A 387 30.97 14.14 -6.85
C GLY A 387 29.57 14.23 -7.49
N ALA A 388 28.81 13.14 -7.57
CA ALA A 388 27.41 13.17 -7.99
C ALA A 388 26.48 13.07 -6.77
N PRO A 389 25.43 13.91 -6.67
CA PRO A 389 24.41 13.77 -5.62
C PRO A 389 23.63 12.47 -5.79
N MET A 390 23.19 11.88 -4.68
CA MET A 390 22.33 10.70 -4.67
C MET A 390 20.99 11.02 -4.01
N PRO A 391 19.87 10.50 -4.55
CA PRO A 391 19.77 9.72 -5.78
C PRO A 391 19.94 10.63 -7.01
N ASN A 392 20.59 10.13 -8.05
CA ASN A 392 20.82 10.87 -9.29
C ASN A 392 19.65 10.64 -10.26
N HIS A 393 18.47 11.09 -9.88
CA HIS A 393 17.23 10.91 -10.64
C HIS A 393 16.73 12.24 -11.22
N LYS A 394 16.14 12.22 -12.42
CA LYS A 394 15.60 13.43 -13.09
C LYS A 394 14.63 14.22 -12.20
N TRP A 395 13.88 13.53 -11.36
CA TRP A 395 12.93 14.12 -10.41
C TRP A 395 13.60 14.92 -9.29
N VAL A 396 14.79 14.50 -8.84
CA VAL A 396 15.58 15.31 -7.90
C VAL A 396 16.03 16.61 -8.55
N GLN A 397 16.49 16.54 -9.80
CA GLN A 397 16.89 17.73 -10.58
C GLN A 397 15.70 18.68 -10.78
N MET A 398 14.55 18.15 -11.20
CA MET A 398 13.32 18.94 -11.32
C MET A 398 12.93 19.62 -9.99
N GLY A 399 13.07 18.94 -8.85
CA GLY A 399 12.83 19.55 -7.55
C GLY A 399 13.77 20.72 -7.25
N HIS A 400 15.07 20.57 -7.52
CA HIS A 400 16.03 21.65 -7.38
C HIS A 400 15.74 22.84 -8.32
N ASP A 401 15.32 22.57 -9.56
CA ASP A 401 14.94 23.61 -10.52
C ASP A 401 13.70 24.39 -10.07
N LEU A 402 12.69 23.69 -9.52
CA LEU A 402 11.52 24.34 -8.92
C LEU A 402 11.92 25.28 -7.78
N ARG A 403 12.80 24.80 -6.89
CA ARG A 403 13.34 25.62 -5.80
C ARG A 403 14.11 26.85 -6.30
N ALA A 404 14.92 26.69 -7.34
CA ALA A 404 15.74 27.77 -7.90
C ALA A 404 14.90 28.81 -8.68
N SER A 405 13.85 28.37 -9.38
CA SER A 405 12.96 29.24 -10.15
C SER A 405 12.05 30.12 -9.29
N GLY A 406 11.87 29.78 -8.01
CA GLY A 406 10.93 30.46 -7.12
C GLY A 406 9.47 30.04 -7.31
N GLU A 407 9.21 28.94 -8.02
CA GLU A 407 7.88 28.36 -8.16
C GLU A 407 7.31 28.03 -6.77
N ARG A 408 6.10 28.49 -6.48
CA ARG A 408 5.47 28.28 -5.16
C ARG A 408 4.50 27.11 -5.14
N ILE A 409 3.91 26.73 -6.28
CA ILE A 409 2.88 25.70 -6.36
C ILE A 409 3.10 24.81 -7.57
N PHE A 410 3.27 23.52 -7.34
CA PHE A 410 3.52 22.54 -8.40
C PHE A 410 2.57 21.35 -8.29
N SER A 411 2.04 20.86 -9.41
CA SER A 411 1.23 19.63 -9.43
C SER A 411 2.06 18.45 -9.90
N THR A 412 2.00 17.32 -9.20
CA THR A 412 2.85 16.16 -9.46
C THR A 412 2.08 14.84 -9.35
N ASP A 413 2.52 13.87 -10.16
CA ASP A 413 2.19 12.44 -10.07
C ASP A 413 3.41 11.63 -9.56
N ALA A 414 4.39 12.31 -8.93
CA ALA A 414 5.63 11.77 -8.40
C ALA A 414 6.06 12.61 -7.18
N ALA A 415 5.53 12.27 -6.01
CA ALA A 415 5.58 13.10 -4.81
C ALA A 415 6.91 12.97 -4.03
N GLY A 416 7.65 11.88 -4.20
CA GLY A 416 8.84 11.57 -3.42
C GLY A 416 10.04 12.48 -3.73
N PHE A 417 10.83 12.11 -4.74
CA PHE A 417 12.09 12.77 -5.10
C PHE A 417 11.89 14.25 -5.44
N ILE A 418 10.88 14.59 -6.26
CA ILE A 418 10.60 15.99 -6.64
C ILE A 418 10.23 16.80 -5.40
N GLY A 419 9.33 16.25 -4.58
CA GLY A 419 8.89 16.88 -3.35
C GLY A 419 10.06 17.15 -2.42
N TYR A 420 10.83 16.13 -2.06
CA TYR A 420 11.97 16.30 -1.16
C TYR A 420 12.99 17.34 -1.67
N ALA A 421 13.41 17.24 -2.93
CA ALA A 421 14.45 18.11 -3.49
C ALA A 421 14.03 19.58 -3.65
N ALA A 422 12.72 19.84 -3.83
CA ALA A 422 12.16 21.19 -3.90
C ALA A 422 12.15 21.92 -2.54
N GLY A 423 12.18 21.18 -1.44
CA GLY A 423 12.15 21.75 -0.08
C GLY A 423 10.81 22.40 0.29
N PRO A 424 10.73 23.01 1.49
CA PRO A 424 9.46 23.44 2.09
C PRO A 424 8.78 24.62 1.37
N GLY A 425 9.52 25.37 0.54
CA GLY A 425 9.02 26.58 -0.13
C GLY A 425 8.02 26.31 -1.26
N VAL A 426 7.93 25.07 -1.74
CA VAL A 426 7.01 24.67 -2.81
C VAL A 426 5.85 23.87 -2.22
N HIS A 427 4.62 24.33 -2.41
CA HIS A 427 3.41 23.57 -2.09
C HIS A 427 3.07 22.62 -3.25
N PHE A 428 2.95 21.33 -2.97
CA PHE A 428 2.63 20.34 -3.99
C PHE A 428 1.14 19.98 -4.00
N ILE A 429 0.53 20.03 -5.18
CA ILE A 429 -0.76 19.41 -5.48
C ILE A 429 -0.48 17.98 -5.94
N ASP A 430 -0.48 17.05 -5.00
CA ASP A 430 -0.24 15.63 -5.24
C ASP A 430 -1.50 14.94 -5.77
N ARG A 431 -1.49 14.62 -7.06
CA ARG A 431 -2.63 14.04 -7.78
C ARG A 431 -2.95 12.61 -7.36
N TYR A 432 -2.04 11.91 -6.69
CA TYR A 432 -2.36 10.62 -6.06
C TYR A 432 -3.03 10.78 -4.69
N GLY A 433 -3.04 11.99 -4.13
CA GLY A 433 -3.63 12.26 -2.82
C GLY A 433 -2.88 11.60 -1.66
N LEU A 434 -1.60 11.25 -1.80
CA LEU A 434 -0.79 10.74 -0.70
C LEU A 434 -0.53 11.85 0.32
N GLY A 435 -0.08 13.02 -0.16
CA GLY A 435 0.18 14.23 0.64
C GLY A 435 -0.91 15.31 0.57
N ASP A 436 -1.84 15.24 -0.39
CA ASP A 436 -2.92 16.22 -0.56
C ASP A 436 -4.20 15.81 0.18
N ALA A 437 -4.70 16.67 1.08
CA ALA A 437 -5.86 16.39 1.89
C ALA A 437 -7.18 16.40 1.11
N LEU A 438 -7.37 17.27 0.12
CA LEU A 438 -8.62 17.31 -0.64
C LEU A 438 -8.68 16.11 -1.58
N LEU A 439 -7.63 15.94 -2.38
CA LEU A 439 -7.59 14.93 -3.43
C LEU A 439 -7.75 13.53 -2.81
N ALA A 440 -7.16 13.23 -1.66
CA ALA A 440 -7.31 11.92 -1.01
C ALA A 440 -8.78 11.47 -0.78
N ARG A 441 -9.76 12.39 -0.74
CA ARG A 441 -11.19 12.06 -0.58
C ARG A 441 -11.99 12.05 -1.88
N LEU A 442 -11.42 12.53 -2.99
CA LEU A 442 -12.07 12.53 -4.29
C LEU A 442 -11.93 11.15 -4.96
N PRO A 443 -12.88 10.75 -5.83
CA PRO A 443 -12.76 9.49 -6.57
C PRO A 443 -11.56 9.50 -7.52
N ALA A 444 -11.02 8.30 -7.77
CA ALA A 444 -9.96 8.11 -8.75
C ALA A 444 -10.47 8.30 -10.18
N GLU A 445 -9.56 8.66 -11.07
CA GLU A 445 -9.77 8.65 -12.52
C GLU A 445 -9.49 7.27 -13.11
N VAL A 446 -10.06 7.03 -14.29
CA VAL A 446 -9.75 5.87 -15.12
C VAL A 446 -8.82 6.27 -16.28
N PRO A 447 -7.91 5.38 -16.73
CA PRO A 447 -7.54 4.11 -16.10
C PRO A 447 -6.79 4.34 -14.77
N TRP A 448 -6.87 3.38 -13.85
CA TRP A 448 -6.21 3.44 -12.54
C TRP A 448 -5.07 2.42 -12.42
N ARG A 449 -4.11 2.69 -11.53
CA ARG A 449 -3.03 1.77 -11.11
C ARG A 449 -3.13 1.57 -9.59
N ILE A 450 -3.04 0.33 -9.12
CA ILE A 450 -3.11 0.04 -7.69
C ILE A 450 -2.08 0.87 -6.91
N GLY A 451 -2.48 1.47 -5.79
CA GLY A 451 -1.62 2.33 -4.98
C GLY A 451 -1.30 3.72 -5.55
N HIS A 452 -1.47 3.93 -6.86
CA HIS A 452 -1.26 5.20 -7.59
C HIS A 452 -2.55 5.64 -8.32
N PHE A 453 -3.56 5.96 -7.52
CA PHE A 453 -4.86 6.41 -8.01
C PHE A 453 -4.83 7.90 -8.35
N VAL A 454 -4.61 8.23 -9.63
CA VAL A 454 -4.67 9.62 -10.12
C VAL A 454 -6.06 10.18 -9.90
N ARG A 455 -6.13 11.46 -9.53
CA ARG A 455 -7.38 12.18 -9.32
C ARG A 455 -7.44 13.45 -10.14
N ARG A 456 -8.66 13.83 -10.52
CA ARG A 456 -8.93 15.11 -11.14
C ARG A 456 -8.74 16.21 -10.11
N VAL A 457 -7.92 17.20 -10.46
CA VAL A 457 -7.79 18.42 -9.68
C VAL A 457 -9.03 19.28 -9.93
N PRO A 458 -9.78 19.70 -8.89
CA PRO A 458 -10.91 20.61 -9.08
C PRO A 458 -10.48 21.94 -9.70
N GLU A 459 -11.29 22.46 -10.62
CA GLU A 459 -11.11 23.81 -11.17
C GLU A 459 -11.13 24.84 -10.02
N GLY A 460 -10.19 25.79 -10.02
CA GLY A 460 -10.06 26.78 -8.95
C GLY A 460 -9.24 26.30 -7.74
N TYR A 461 -8.83 25.04 -7.67
CA TYR A 461 -8.08 24.51 -6.51
C TYR A 461 -6.66 25.10 -6.43
N ARG A 462 -5.96 25.21 -7.56
CA ARG A 462 -4.62 25.82 -7.60
C ARG A 462 -4.67 27.27 -7.18
N GLU A 463 -5.62 28.03 -7.71
CA GLU A 463 -5.88 29.44 -7.41
C GLU A 463 -6.22 29.62 -5.93
N THR A 464 -6.96 28.67 -5.34
CA THR A 464 -7.29 28.68 -3.91
C THR A 464 -6.03 28.59 -3.04
N ILE A 465 -5.09 27.71 -3.38
CA ILE A 465 -3.82 27.57 -2.67
C ILE A 465 -2.96 28.82 -2.87
N GLU A 466 -2.96 29.38 -4.08
CA GLU A 466 -2.11 30.52 -4.44
C GLU A 466 -2.57 31.84 -3.82
N LEU A 467 -3.86 32.13 -3.91
CA LEU A 467 -4.42 33.44 -3.55
C LEU A 467 -4.94 33.46 -2.12
N GLY A 468 -5.36 32.31 -1.58
CA GLY A 468 -5.94 32.17 -0.25
C GLY A 468 -7.47 32.04 -0.23
N PRO A 469 -8.27 32.91 -0.88
CA PRO A 469 -9.70 32.73 -1.02
C PRO A 469 -10.06 31.46 -1.78
N ASN A 470 -11.11 30.76 -1.35
CA ASN A 470 -11.56 29.54 -2.00
C ASN A 470 -12.29 29.82 -3.31
N ALA A 471 -11.59 29.54 -4.40
CA ALA A 471 -12.00 29.74 -5.78
C ALA A 471 -12.48 28.45 -6.46
N ILE A 472 -12.61 27.33 -5.74
CA ILE A 472 -13.07 26.05 -6.29
C ILE A 472 -14.45 26.23 -6.94
N GLY A 473 -14.59 25.80 -8.20
CA GLY A 473 -15.81 25.99 -9.00
C GLY A 473 -16.98 25.11 -8.54
N ASP A 474 -16.71 23.82 -8.27
CA ASP A 474 -17.73 22.90 -7.74
C ASP A 474 -18.11 23.28 -6.31
N GLN A 475 -19.38 23.67 -6.10
CA GLN A 475 -19.85 24.19 -4.82
C GLN A 475 -19.83 23.15 -3.69
N GLY A 476 -20.02 21.87 -4.02
CA GLY A 476 -19.93 20.79 -3.06
C GLY A 476 -18.49 20.60 -2.60
N VAL A 477 -17.57 20.42 -3.56
CA VAL A 477 -16.13 20.31 -3.26
C VAL A 477 -15.61 21.54 -2.53
N LYS A 478 -16.05 22.74 -2.92
CA LYS A 478 -15.74 24.00 -2.24
C LYS A 478 -16.13 23.94 -0.77
N ALA A 479 -17.38 23.57 -0.46
CA ALA A 479 -17.88 23.46 0.90
C ALA A 479 -17.16 22.38 1.71
N TYR A 480 -16.81 21.25 1.08
CA TYR A 480 -16.04 20.18 1.70
C TYR A 480 -14.62 20.62 2.05
N TYR A 481 -13.95 21.31 1.11
CA TYR A 481 -12.59 21.80 1.29
C TYR A 481 -12.48 22.82 2.42
N GLU A 482 -13.46 23.72 2.61
CA GLU A 482 -13.49 24.63 3.76
C GLU A 482 -13.44 23.86 5.10
N ARG A 483 -14.12 22.71 5.19
CA ARG A 483 -14.09 21.87 6.40
C ARG A 483 -12.73 21.22 6.59
N LEU A 484 -12.12 20.73 5.51
CA LEU A 484 -10.76 20.20 5.57
C LEU A 484 -9.76 21.26 5.99
N ARG A 485 -9.81 22.44 5.39
CA ARG A 485 -8.93 23.56 5.68
C ARG A 485 -9.01 23.98 7.16
N LEU A 486 -10.22 24.06 7.71
CA LEU A 486 -10.41 24.29 9.14
C LEU A 486 -9.74 23.20 10.01
N ILE A 487 -9.81 21.94 9.59
CA ILE A 487 -9.16 20.82 10.28
C ILE A 487 -7.64 20.89 10.17
N THR A 488 -7.09 21.12 8.97
CA THR A 488 -5.66 20.96 8.65
C THR A 488 -4.83 22.23 8.83
N GLU A 489 -5.45 23.41 8.77
CA GLU A 489 -4.76 24.72 8.86
C GLU A 489 -5.22 25.54 10.08
N GLY A 490 -6.45 25.35 10.56
CA GLY A 490 -7.01 26.11 11.68
C GLY A 490 -6.31 25.87 13.04
N PRO A 491 -6.56 26.72 14.06
CA PRO A 491 -5.95 26.56 15.38
C PRO A 491 -6.46 25.29 16.10
N ILE A 492 -5.53 24.54 16.69
CA ILE A 492 -5.76 23.17 17.22
C ILE A 492 -6.88 23.12 18.27
N TRP A 493 -6.94 24.10 19.17
CA TRP A 493 -7.80 24.09 20.36
C TRP A 493 -9.16 24.75 20.19
N THR A 494 -9.58 25.03 18.96
CA THR A 494 -10.88 25.69 18.70
C THR A 494 -12.03 24.69 18.75
N ARG A 495 -13.14 25.06 19.41
CA ARG A 495 -14.36 24.24 19.48
C ARG A 495 -14.91 23.91 18.09
N GLU A 496 -14.79 24.84 17.15
CA GLU A 496 -15.26 24.68 15.78
C GLU A 496 -14.46 23.59 15.03
N ARG A 497 -13.13 23.58 15.17
CA ARG A 497 -12.28 22.53 14.61
C ARG A 497 -12.66 21.16 15.15
N TRP A 498 -12.80 21.00 16.48
CA TRP A 498 -13.18 19.72 17.10
C TRP A 498 -14.57 19.23 16.67
N ARG A 499 -15.55 20.14 16.56
CA ARG A 499 -16.87 19.80 15.99
C ARG A 499 -16.75 19.34 14.54
N THR A 500 -15.88 19.98 13.75
CA THR A 500 -15.67 19.65 12.34
C THR A 500 -14.95 18.32 12.18
N ILE A 501 -13.96 18.01 13.02
CA ILE A 501 -13.32 16.69 13.11
C ILE A 501 -14.39 15.62 13.36
N TRP A 502 -15.22 15.77 14.39
CA TRP A 502 -16.28 14.81 14.70
C TRP A 502 -17.23 14.58 13.51
N ARG A 503 -17.68 15.65 12.86
CA ARG A 503 -18.57 15.56 11.69
C ARG A 503 -17.90 14.92 10.48
N MET A 504 -16.61 15.19 10.27
CA MET A 504 -15.81 14.58 9.20
C MET A 504 -15.68 13.06 9.42
N HIS A 505 -15.33 12.63 10.64
CA HIS A 505 -15.20 11.20 10.98
C HIS A 505 -16.53 10.45 10.96
N THR A 506 -17.66 11.14 11.20
CA THR A 506 -19.00 10.55 11.11
C THR A 506 -19.62 10.64 9.71
N GLY A 507 -18.85 11.07 8.70
CA GLY A 507 -19.29 11.11 7.29
C GLY A 507 -20.35 12.16 6.98
N GLN A 508 -20.62 13.11 7.87
CA GLN A 508 -21.70 14.10 7.70
C GLN A 508 -21.45 15.05 6.52
N TYR A 509 -20.21 15.10 6.00
CA TYR A 509 -19.83 15.96 4.87
C TYR A 509 -19.68 15.21 3.54
N GLU A 510 -19.83 13.87 3.51
CA GLU A 510 -19.63 13.07 2.29
C GLU A 510 -20.58 13.46 1.15
N HIS A 511 -21.78 13.91 1.48
CA HIS A 511 -22.78 14.38 0.51
C HIS A 511 -22.26 15.54 -0.36
N TYR A 512 -21.30 16.33 0.11
CA TYR A 512 -20.72 17.43 -0.65
C TYR A 512 -19.89 16.97 -1.85
N ILE A 513 -19.25 15.80 -1.77
CA ILE A 513 -18.37 15.27 -2.82
C ILE A 513 -18.95 14.06 -3.55
N ALA A 514 -20.17 13.65 -3.19
CA ALA A 514 -20.82 12.46 -3.72
C ALA A 514 -21.02 12.50 -5.25
N SER A 515 -21.30 13.68 -5.80
CA SER A 515 -21.48 13.90 -7.24
C SER A 515 -20.20 14.30 -7.98
N TYR A 516 -19.09 14.57 -7.28
CA TYR A 516 -17.87 15.02 -7.95
C TYR A 516 -17.30 13.91 -8.82
N GLY A 517 -17.02 14.22 -10.08
CA GLY A 517 -16.58 13.27 -11.10
C GLY A 517 -17.72 12.60 -11.87
N LEU A 518 -18.99 12.80 -11.51
CA LEU A 518 -20.13 12.35 -12.30
C LEU A 518 -20.20 13.12 -13.62
N VAL A 519 -20.25 12.41 -14.74
CA VAL A 519 -20.44 13.04 -16.06
C VAL A 519 -21.93 13.25 -16.28
N ARG A 520 -22.36 14.48 -16.56
CA ARG A 520 -23.77 14.82 -16.83
C ARG A 520 -23.95 15.21 -18.29
N MET A 521 -24.97 14.66 -18.95
CA MET A 521 -25.29 15.00 -20.34
C MET A 521 -26.77 14.85 -20.68
N PRO A 522 -27.30 15.58 -21.67
CA PRO A 522 -28.66 15.39 -22.15
C PRO A 522 -28.77 14.14 -23.05
N LEU A 523 -29.95 13.51 -23.04
CA LEU A 523 -30.26 12.33 -23.87
C LEU A 523 -29.93 12.53 -25.35
N ALA A 524 -30.15 13.73 -25.90
CA ALA A 524 -29.90 14.07 -27.30
C ALA A 524 -28.45 13.80 -27.77
N ARG A 525 -27.46 13.76 -26.86
CA ARG A 525 -26.08 13.40 -27.21
C ARG A 525 -25.87 11.90 -27.43
N LEU A 526 -26.83 11.07 -27.07
CA LEU A 526 -26.76 9.61 -27.07
C LEU A 526 -27.84 8.94 -27.95
N GLU A 527 -28.65 9.72 -28.69
CA GLU A 527 -29.76 9.18 -29.49
C GLU A 527 -29.31 8.42 -30.75
N TYR A 528 -28.11 8.70 -31.27
CA TYR A 528 -27.55 7.97 -32.40
C TYR A 528 -26.91 6.66 -31.92
N ALA A 529 -27.57 5.54 -32.24
CA ALA A 529 -27.10 4.20 -31.93
C ALA A 529 -25.75 3.94 -32.58
N ARG A 530 -24.76 3.54 -31.78
CA ARG A 530 -23.45 3.13 -32.30
C ARG A 530 -23.50 1.66 -32.68
N SER A 531 -22.75 1.27 -33.71
CA SER A 531 -22.72 -0.13 -34.15
C SER A 531 -22.21 -1.03 -33.03
N GLU A 532 -22.95 -2.12 -32.78
CA GLU A 532 -22.48 -3.21 -31.93
C GLU A 532 -21.12 -3.69 -32.44
N GLY A 533 -20.16 -3.95 -31.53
CA GLY A 533 -18.81 -4.33 -31.91
C GLY A 533 -17.84 -3.16 -32.20
N ALA A 534 -18.26 -1.90 -32.10
CA ALA A 534 -17.33 -0.76 -32.17
C ALA A 534 -16.27 -0.84 -31.05
N ALA A 535 -15.00 -0.60 -31.40
CA ALA A 535 -13.90 -0.59 -30.44
C ALA A 535 -14.08 0.57 -29.44
N GLY A 536 -13.91 0.29 -28.14
CA GLY A 536 -14.15 1.28 -27.09
C GLY A 536 -13.24 2.52 -27.20
N ALA A 537 -11.94 2.35 -27.40
CA ALA A 537 -10.97 3.46 -27.45
C ALA A 537 -10.73 3.96 -28.90
N GLY A 538 -10.78 5.27 -29.10
CA GLY A 538 -10.47 5.92 -30.39
C GLY A 538 -11.63 6.06 -31.36
N THR A 539 -12.82 5.58 -31.00
CA THR A 539 -14.06 5.82 -31.77
C THR A 539 -14.55 7.25 -31.51
N PRO A 540 -14.71 8.09 -32.54
CA PRO A 540 -15.27 9.44 -32.39
C PRO A 540 -16.62 9.40 -31.65
N ASP A 541 -16.83 10.40 -30.79
CA ASP A 541 -18.04 10.64 -29.98
C ASP A 541 -18.31 9.65 -28.83
N LEU A 542 -17.51 8.60 -28.65
CA LEU A 542 -17.72 7.58 -27.62
C LEU A 542 -17.55 8.13 -26.19
N VAL A 543 -18.56 7.92 -25.32
CA VAL A 543 -18.59 8.52 -23.99
C VAL A 543 -17.86 7.60 -23.01
N GLY A 544 -16.64 7.99 -22.62
CA GLY A 544 -15.94 7.38 -21.48
C GLY A 544 -16.65 7.69 -20.17
N MET A 545 -16.79 6.69 -19.30
CA MET A 545 -17.34 6.87 -17.96
C MET A 545 -16.23 7.01 -16.92
N THR A 546 -16.45 7.88 -15.93
CA THR A 546 -15.65 7.86 -14.70
C THR A 546 -16.14 6.74 -13.78
N LEU A 547 -15.46 6.53 -12.65
CA LEU A 547 -15.94 5.63 -11.59
C LEU A 547 -17.29 6.06 -10.99
N ARG A 548 -17.69 7.33 -11.16
CA ARG A 548 -19.01 7.82 -10.75
C ARG A 548 -20.08 7.61 -11.81
N GLY A 549 -19.69 7.22 -13.02
CA GLY A 549 -20.59 6.94 -14.13
C GLY A 549 -21.02 8.17 -14.93
N VAL A 550 -22.10 7.98 -15.68
CA VAL A 550 -22.74 9.00 -16.51
C VAL A 550 -24.20 9.12 -16.12
N GLU A 551 -24.66 10.34 -15.84
CA GLU A 551 -26.06 10.69 -15.65
C GLU A 551 -26.61 11.35 -16.92
N VAL A 552 -27.61 10.71 -17.51
CA VAL A 552 -28.26 11.13 -18.75
C VAL A 552 -29.60 11.77 -18.40
N SER A 553 -29.72 13.09 -18.56
CA SER A 553 -30.95 13.83 -18.32
C SER A 553 -31.93 13.68 -19.49
N LEU A 554 -33.20 13.42 -19.17
CA LEU A 554 -34.28 13.26 -20.14
C LEU A 554 -35.01 14.57 -20.46
N GLY A 555 -34.67 15.66 -19.78
CA GLY A 555 -35.31 16.99 -19.91
C GLY A 555 -36.73 17.08 -19.31
N ALA A 556 -37.45 15.97 -19.19
CA ALA A 556 -38.76 15.88 -18.55
C ALA A 556 -38.98 14.51 -17.93
N SER A 557 -39.71 14.48 -16.81
CA SER A 557 -40.17 13.26 -16.15
C SER A 557 -41.07 12.44 -17.08
N ARG A 558 -40.82 11.14 -17.17
CA ARG A 558 -41.61 10.21 -17.99
C ARG A 558 -41.63 8.81 -17.37
N THR A 559 -42.60 8.00 -17.79
CA THR A 559 -42.60 6.53 -17.61
C THR A 559 -42.10 5.88 -18.91
N ALA A 560 -41.59 4.65 -18.80
CA ALA A 560 -41.06 3.91 -19.94
C ALA A 560 -41.19 2.40 -19.69
N ARG A 561 -41.31 1.60 -20.76
CA ARG A 561 -41.31 0.14 -20.65
C ARG A 561 -39.93 -0.45 -20.61
N ALA A 562 -38.97 0.16 -21.30
CA ALA A 562 -37.61 -0.34 -21.35
C ALA A 562 -36.59 0.76 -21.66
N LEU A 563 -35.32 0.47 -21.39
CA LEU A 563 -34.16 1.23 -21.88
C LEU A 563 -33.41 0.39 -22.90
N ASP A 564 -33.08 0.98 -24.04
CA ASP A 564 -32.15 0.40 -25.01
C ASP A 564 -30.83 1.16 -24.91
N LEU A 565 -29.77 0.48 -24.45
CA LEU A 565 -28.46 1.10 -24.23
C LEU A 565 -27.33 0.16 -24.65
N SER A 566 -26.20 0.72 -25.06
CA SER A 566 -24.98 -0.05 -25.34
C SER A 566 -23.84 0.34 -24.41
N VAL A 567 -23.20 -0.65 -23.80
CA VAL A 567 -22.07 -0.47 -22.87
C VAL A 567 -20.94 -1.44 -23.20
N SER A 568 -19.73 -1.22 -22.67
CA SER A 568 -18.62 -2.16 -22.89
C SER A 568 -19.01 -3.58 -22.46
N ARG A 569 -18.75 -4.57 -23.32
CA ARG A 569 -19.16 -5.97 -23.13
C ARG A 569 -18.45 -6.67 -21.97
N ASN A 570 -17.20 -6.28 -21.68
CA ASN A 570 -16.33 -6.90 -20.68
C ASN A 570 -16.53 -6.34 -19.26
N ASP A 571 -17.57 -5.52 -19.04
CA ASP A 571 -17.83 -4.84 -17.78
C ASP A 571 -19.26 -5.08 -17.27
N ARG A 572 -19.46 -4.83 -15.98
CA ARG A 572 -20.75 -4.87 -15.30
C ARG A 572 -21.21 -3.47 -14.94
N TYR A 573 -22.50 -3.21 -15.08
CA TYR A 573 -23.06 -1.89 -14.85
C TYR A 573 -24.23 -1.90 -13.88
N ARG A 574 -24.32 -0.84 -13.10
CA ARG A 574 -25.49 -0.47 -12.30
C ARG A 574 -26.23 0.63 -13.07
N ILE A 575 -27.51 0.41 -13.32
CA ILE A 575 -28.40 1.38 -13.97
C ILE A 575 -29.42 1.82 -12.94
N ALA A 576 -29.43 3.10 -12.61
CA ALA A 576 -30.37 3.71 -11.69
C ALA A 576 -31.27 4.70 -12.43
N LEU A 577 -32.58 4.59 -12.20
CA LEU A 577 -33.54 5.62 -12.60
C LEU A 577 -33.58 6.68 -11.51
N MET A 578 -33.48 7.95 -11.91
CA MET A 578 -33.44 9.09 -11.02
C MET A 578 -34.67 9.96 -11.24
N ALA A 579 -35.28 10.46 -10.16
CA ALA A 579 -36.35 11.45 -10.18
C ALA A 579 -35.98 12.60 -9.26
N ASN A 580 -35.80 13.81 -9.80
CA ASN A 580 -35.34 14.99 -9.07
C ASN A 580 -34.04 14.73 -8.26
N GLY A 581 -33.14 13.92 -8.83
CA GLY A 581 -31.88 13.53 -8.18
C GLY A 581 -32.01 12.44 -7.11
N VAL A 582 -33.19 11.87 -6.90
CA VAL A 582 -33.43 10.73 -6.00
C VAL A 582 -33.52 9.45 -6.82
N GLU A 583 -32.81 8.41 -6.38
CA GLU A 583 -32.92 7.09 -6.98
C GLU A 583 -34.28 6.45 -6.71
N VAL A 584 -35.02 6.11 -7.77
CA VAL A 584 -36.37 5.52 -7.69
C VAL A 584 -36.42 4.06 -8.11
N HIS A 585 -35.46 3.59 -8.91
CA HIS A 585 -35.35 2.18 -9.31
C HIS A 585 -33.91 1.84 -9.72
N VAL A 586 -33.49 0.59 -9.54
CA VAL A 586 -32.16 0.12 -9.93
C VAL A 586 -32.23 -1.26 -10.57
N THR A 587 -31.52 -1.41 -11.69
CA THR A 587 -31.24 -2.70 -12.34
C THR A 587 -29.74 -2.87 -12.55
N ARG A 588 -29.27 -4.13 -12.65
CA ARG A 588 -27.85 -4.46 -12.90
C ARG A 588 -27.69 -5.20 -14.22
N LEU A 589 -26.72 -4.77 -15.01
CA LEU A 589 -26.23 -5.50 -16.19
C LEU A 589 -25.02 -6.34 -15.80
N ASN A 590 -25.22 -7.66 -15.73
CA ASN A 590 -24.17 -8.62 -15.47
C ASN A 590 -23.72 -9.25 -16.79
N GLN A 591 -22.60 -8.81 -17.32
CA GLN A 591 -21.99 -9.35 -18.55
C GLN A 591 -20.73 -10.16 -18.21
N PRO A 592 -20.22 -11.01 -19.13
CA PRO A 592 -18.97 -11.73 -18.94
C PRO A 592 -17.80 -10.74 -18.81
N MET A 593 -16.90 -10.95 -17.84
CA MET A 593 -15.70 -10.10 -17.67
C MET A 593 -14.57 -10.42 -18.68
N SER A 594 -14.83 -11.27 -19.66
CA SER A 594 -13.88 -11.70 -20.69
C SER A 594 -14.40 -11.29 -22.07
N GLY A 595 -13.61 -10.53 -22.84
CA GLY A 595 -14.00 -10.03 -24.16
C GLY A 595 -13.12 -8.88 -24.65
N ASP A 596 -13.40 -8.34 -25.82
CA ASP A 596 -12.58 -7.37 -26.56
C ASP A 596 -12.92 -5.89 -26.29
N GLY A 597 -13.54 -5.56 -25.16
CA GLY A 597 -13.87 -4.16 -24.79
C GLY A 597 -14.84 -3.45 -25.74
N THR A 598 -15.44 -4.19 -26.68
CA THR A 598 -16.39 -3.67 -27.65
C THR A 598 -17.76 -3.40 -27.02
N LEU A 599 -18.58 -2.58 -27.67
CA LEU A 599 -19.93 -2.28 -27.20
C LEU A 599 -20.89 -3.47 -27.41
N LEU A 600 -21.69 -3.76 -26.39
CA LEU A 600 -22.84 -4.68 -26.42
C LEU A 600 -24.13 -3.93 -26.06
N THR A 601 -25.16 -4.12 -26.88
CA THR A 601 -26.49 -3.52 -26.70
C THR A 601 -27.35 -4.38 -25.78
N HIS A 602 -28.09 -3.72 -24.89
CA HIS A 602 -29.03 -4.32 -23.95
C HIS A 602 -30.37 -3.61 -24.02
N VAL A 603 -31.45 -4.39 -23.96
CA VAL A 603 -32.79 -3.89 -23.68
C VAL A 603 -33.12 -4.26 -22.23
N VAL A 604 -33.32 -3.25 -21.39
CA VAL A 604 -33.58 -3.39 -19.96
C VAL A 604 -35.01 -3.03 -19.67
N ASP A 605 -35.83 -4.01 -19.32
CA ASP A 605 -37.22 -3.79 -18.93
C ASP A 605 -37.31 -2.94 -17.65
N LEU A 606 -38.24 -1.99 -17.66
CA LEU A 606 -38.47 -1.05 -16.56
C LEU A 606 -39.85 -1.28 -15.92
N PRO A 607 -40.02 -0.93 -14.64
CA PRO A 607 -41.33 -0.98 -14.00
C PRO A 607 -42.25 0.11 -14.57
N HIS A 608 -43.46 -0.26 -14.98
CA HIS A 608 -44.41 0.64 -15.63
C HIS A 608 -44.87 1.85 -14.78
N GLU A 609 -44.78 1.75 -13.45
CA GLU A 609 -45.26 2.77 -12.51
C GLU A 609 -44.19 3.78 -12.09
N VAL A 610 -42.92 3.55 -12.47
CA VAL A 610 -41.81 4.40 -12.04
C VAL A 610 -41.66 5.59 -12.97
N THR A 611 -41.78 6.79 -12.41
CA THR A 611 -41.51 8.06 -13.11
C THR A 611 -40.10 8.53 -12.81
N PHE A 612 -39.35 8.93 -13.85
CA PHE A 612 -37.96 9.35 -13.73
C PHE A 612 -37.63 10.46 -14.74
N ASP A 613 -36.65 11.30 -14.43
CA ASP A 613 -36.17 12.43 -15.24
C ASP A 613 -34.70 12.30 -15.66
N ALA A 614 -33.98 11.32 -15.13
CA ALA A 614 -32.63 10.96 -15.56
C ALA A 614 -32.33 9.47 -15.38
N VAL A 615 -31.33 8.99 -16.13
CA VAL A 615 -30.79 7.63 -16.02
C VAL A 615 -29.31 7.71 -15.67
N LEU A 616 -28.91 7.08 -14.57
CA LEU A 616 -27.53 7.00 -14.10
C LEU A 616 -26.96 5.62 -14.44
N VAL A 617 -25.94 5.59 -15.30
CA VAL A 617 -25.21 4.38 -15.69
C VAL A 617 -23.83 4.39 -15.03
N GLN A 618 -23.55 3.42 -14.15
CA GLN A 618 -22.35 3.37 -13.33
C GLN A 618 -21.59 2.05 -13.49
N PRO A 619 -20.26 2.08 -13.56
CA PRO A 619 -19.45 0.85 -13.50
C PRO A 619 -19.64 0.13 -12.16
N SER A 620 -19.63 -1.20 -12.19
CA SER A 620 -19.74 -2.05 -10.99
C SER A 620 -18.76 -3.23 -10.97
N GLY A 621 -17.90 -3.34 -11.98
CA GLY A 621 -16.82 -4.33 -12.12
C GLY A 621 -16.39 -4.41 -13.59
N GLY A 622 -15.13 -4.73 -13.87
CA GLY A 622 -14.64 -4.68 -15.24
C GLY A 622 -13.12 -4.60 -15.39
N ASP A 623 -12.67 -3.88 -16.42
CA ASP A 623 -11.25 -3.66 -16.75
C ASP A 623 -10.77 -2.20 -16.58
N ALA A 624 -11.57 -1.37 -15.90
CA ALA A 624 -11.35 0.07 -15.76
C ALA A 624 -11.48 0.90 -17.05
N ARG A 625 -12.09 0.37 -18.12
CA ARG A 625 -12.33 1.07 -19.39
C ARG A 625 -13.82 1.04 -19.77
N TYR A 626 -14.55 1.93 -19.13
CA TYR A 626 -16.00 1.99 -19.21
C TYR A 626 -16.49 2.93 -20.30
N PHE A 627 -17.42 2.44 -21.10
CA PHE A 627 -17.95 3.21 -22.21
C PHE A 627 -19.47 3.12 -22.32
N LEU A 628 -20.09 4.26 -22.65
CA LEU A 628 -21.50 4.37 -23.03
C LEU A 628 -21.58 4.71 -24.53
N GLY A 629 -22.17 3.81 -25.30
CA GLY A 629 -22.36 4.00 -26.74
C GLY A 629 -23.62 4.81 -27.06
N HIS A 630 -24.79 4.31 -26.66
CA HIS A 630 -26.08 5.01 -26.79
C HIS A 630 -26.98 4.75 -25.59
N LEU A 631 -28.05 5.54 -25.50
CA LEU A 631 -29.15 5.34 -24.58
C LEU A 631 -30.44 5.85 -25.22
N LYS A 632 -31.47 5.00 -25.26
CA LYS A 632 -32.82 5.30 -25.74
C LYS A 632 -33.84 4.86 -24.71
N VAL A 633 -34.87 5.67 -24.53
CA VAL A 633 -36.00 5.37 -23.65
C VAL A 633 -37.15 4.85 -24.51
N LEU A 634 -37.58 3.62 -24.27
CA LEU A 634 -38.63 2.96 -25.04
C LEU A 634 -39.99 3.09 -24.31
N PRO A 635 -41.05 3.54 -25.01
CA PRO A 635 -42.35 3.86 -24.42
C PRO A 635 -43.15 2.65 -23.96
#